data_AF-K9T6K1-F1
#
_entry.id   AF-K9T6K1-F1
#
_cell.length_a   1.000
_cell.length_b   1.000
_cell.length_c   1.000
_cell.angle_alpha   90.00
_cell.angle_beta   90.00
_cell.angle_gamma   90.00
#
_symmetry.space_group_name_H-M   'P 1'
#
loop_
_entity.id
_entity.type
_entity.pdbx_description
1 polymer ?
#
loop_
_entity_poly.entity_id
_entity_poly.type
_entity_poly.pdbx_seq_one_letter_code
_entity_poly.pdbx_strand_id
1 'polypeptide(L)'
;MKVYWLMPSLISLFLCASPAEAGRLLSWRFETNQSRLIFTTDSGVAVQPKAQPISDPTRVLIDLPGITLGRPSIRQAYGGAVSSLRVGQFDAQTTCLVIELAPTGYTLDPQQVRIRGLSPTQWTLDLPTPSNSPDTIPSRSISTPVLVASPKPTDITDFQVTRNGFFIRLDRDGDNSKIRIKRSRDRRSLLD
;
A
#
# COMPACT_ATOMS: atom_id res chain seq x y z
N MET A 1 -5.23 -79.23 -16.08
CA MET A 1 -4.39 -78.30 -15.29
C MET A 1 -4.67 -76.89 -15.77
N LYS A 2 -5.34 -76.05 -14.97
CA LYS A 2 -5.78 -74.70 -15.35
C LYS A 2 -5.13 -73.73 -14.35
N VAL A 3 -4.09 -73.03 -14.79
CA VAL A 3 -3.32 -72.11 -13.94
C VAL A 3 -4.11 -70.80 -13.87
N TYR A 4 -4.55 -70.45 -12.67
CA TYR A 4 -5.27 -69.21 -12.40
C TYR A 4 -4.31 -68.02 -12.56
N TRP A 5 -4.58 -67.23 -13.60
CA TRP A 5 -3.93 -65.95 -13.89
C TRP A 5 -4.55 -64.87 -13.00
N LEU A 6 -4.08 -64.78 -11.75
CA LEU A 6 -4.43 -63.68 -10.86
C LEU A 6 -3.14 -63.11 -10.28
N MET A 7 -3.01 -61.79 -10.41
CA MET A 7 -1.91 -60.88 -10.07
C MET A 7 -1.01 -60.51 -11.26
N PRO A 8 -0.97 -59.21 -11.67
CA PRO A 8 -0.78 -58.11 -10.73
C PRO A 8 -1.72 -56.91 -10.98
N SER A 9 -2.73 -56.73 -10.12
CA SER A 9 -3.59 -55.52 -10.12
C SER A 9 -3.00 -54.34 -9.32
N LEU A 10 -1.78 -54.46 -8.78
CA LEU A 10 -1.27 -53.53 -7.77
C LEU A 10 -0.29 -52.44 -8.27
N ILE A 11 -0.05 -52.32 -9.58
CA ILE A 11 1.03 -51.44 -10.11
C ILE A 11 0.50 -50.08 -10.61
N SER A 12 -0.82 -49.87 -10.67
CA SER A 12 -1.40 -48.68 -11.34
C SER A 12 -1.61 -47.44 -10.45
N LEU A 13 -0.74 -47.19 -9.46
CA LEU A 13 -0.79 -45.97 -8.64
C LEU A 13 0.58 -45.28 -8.49
N PHE A 14 1.37 -45.22 -9.56
CA PHE A 14 2.36 -44.15 -9.68
C PHE A 14 1.65 -42.91 -10.23
N LEU A 15 1.05 -42.11 -9.35
CA LEU A 15 0.83 -40.70 -9.66
C LEU A 15 2.21 -40.08 -9.85
N CYS A 16 2.66 -39.97 -11.09
CA CYS A 16 3.82 -39.18 -11.45
C CYS A 16 3.55 -37.73 -11.02
N ALA A 17 3.92 -37.38 -9.80
CA ALA A 17 4.09 -36.00 -9.40
C ALA A 17 5.30 -35.48 -10.19
N SER A 18 5.02 -34.88 -11.35
CA SER A 18 6.03 -34.15 -12.10
C SER A 18 6.66 -33.11 -11.16
N PRO A 19 7.98 -32.89 -11.19
CA PRO A 19 8.55 -31.74 -10.51
C PRO A 19 7.82 -30.50 -11.02
N ALA A 20 7.15 -29.78 -10.13
CA ALA A 20 6.60 -28.48 -10.45
C ALA A 20 7.80 -27.58 -10.75
N GLU A 21 8.06 -27.35 -12.03
CA GLU A 21 9.06 -26.38 -12.45
C GLU A 21 8.58 -25.03 -11.95
N ALA A 22 9.35 -24.45 -11.03
CA ALA A 22 9.06 -23.14 -10.49
C ALA A 22 9.89 -22.11 -11.24
N GLY A 23 9.21 -21.09 -11.73
CA GLY A 23 9.84 -19.95 -12.36
C GLY A 23 10.61 -19.11 -11.34
N ARG A 24 11.29 -18.08 -11.83
CA ARG A 24 12.09 -17.17 -11.00
C ARG A 24 11.66 -15.73 -11.20
N LEU A 25 11.63 -14.97 -10.10
CA LEU A 25 11.51 -13.53 -10.17
C LEU A 25 12.85 -12.91 -10.57
N LEU A 26 12.97 -12.47 -11.82
CA LEU A 26 14.21 -11.94 -12.38
C LEU A 26 14.47 -10.50 -11.94
N SER A 27 13.44 -9.66 -12.03
CA SER A 27 13.54 -8.25 -11.62
C SER A 27 12.22 -7.69 -11.12
N TRP A 28 12.32 -6.63 -10.33
CA TRP A 28 11.22 -5.76 -9.95
C TRP A 28 11.71 -4.33 -9.83
N ARG A 29 10.83 -3.36 -10.07
CA ARG A 29 11.08 -1.95 -9.80
C ARG A 29 9.78 -1.22 -9.52
N PHE A 30 9.83 -0.29 -8.57
CA PHE A 30 8.73 0.61 -8.31
C PHE A 30 9.04 1.99 -8.88
N GLU A 31 8.15 2.49 -9.73
CA GLU A 31 8.23 3.80 -10.36
C GLU A 31 7.32 4.76 -9.59
N THR A 32 7.89 5.51 -8.64
CA THR A 32 7.15 6.43 -7.75
C THR A 32 6.36 7.49 -8.51
N ASN A 33 6.91 8.02 -9.61
CA ASN A 33 6.24 9.04 -10.44
C ASN A 33 4.95 8.53 -11.09
N GLN A 34 4.85 7.22 -11.35
CA GLN A 34 3.69 6.59 -11.98
C GLN A 34 2.86 5.74 -11.01
N SER A 35 3.29 5.64 -9.73
CA SER A 35 2.73 4.69 -8.76
C SER A 35 2.60 3.27 -9.31
N ARG A 36 3.64 2.82 -10.03
CA ARG A 36 3.62 1.57 -10.81
C ARG A 36 4.72 0.62 -10.36
N LEU A 37 4.35 -0.62 -10.06
CA LEU A 37 5.31 -1.72 -9.91
C LEU A 37 5.44 -2.45 -11.24
N ILE A 38 6.68 -2.67 -11.69
CA ILE A 38 6.99 -3.47 -12.87
C ILE A 38 7.83 -4.65 -12.40
N PHE A 39 7.50 -5.85 -12.85
CA PHE A 39 8.30 -7.03 -12.54
C PHE A 39 8.36 -7.99 -13.72
N THR A 40 9.43 -8.80 -13.72
CA THR A 40 9.74 -9.75 -14.77
C THR A 40 10.06 -11.10 -14.16
N THR A 41 9.45 -12.15 -14.69
CA THR A 41 9.79 -13.54 -14.35
C THR A 41 10.55 -14.20 -15.50
N ASP A 42 11.05 -15.40 -15.28
CA ASP A 42 11.54 -16.24 -16.36
C ASP A 42 10.41 -16.71 -17.28
N SER A 43 10.80 -17.19 -18.46
CA SER A 43 9.91 -17.71 -19.50
C SER A 43 9.51 -19.16 -19.30
N GLY A 44 9.99 -19.80 -18.22
CA GLY A 44 9.79 -21.23 -17.97
C GLY A 44 8.38 -21.59 -17.47
N VAL A 45 7.68 -20.64 -16.84
CA VAL A 45 6.38 -20.90 -16.19
C VAL A 45 5.40 -19.78 -16.48
N ALA A 46 4.19 -20.14 -16.92
CA ALA A 46 3.07 -19.21 -17.01
C ALA A 46 2.60 -18.82 -15.59
N VAL A 47 2.85 -17.57 -15.19
CA VAL A 47 2.40 -17.06 -13.89
C VAL A 47 1.14 -16.21 -14.05
N GLN A 48 0.22 -16.37 -13.10
CA GLN A 48 -0.95 -15.51 -12.94
C GLN A 48 -0.83 -14.74 -11.61
N PRO A 49 -0.35 -13.48 -11.65
CA PRO A 49 -0.21 -12.68 -10.45
C PRO A 49 -1.57 -12.40 -9.79
N LYS A 50 -1.61 -12.43 -8.46
CA LYS A 50 -2.81 -12.14 -7.67
C LYS A 50 -2.56 -10.95 -6.78
N ALA A 51 -3.28 -9.84 -7.00
CA ALA A 51 -3.23 -8.69 -6.13
C ALA A 51 -4.36 -8.75 -5.09
N GLN A 52 -4.00 -8.54 -3.83
CA GLN A 52 -4.94 -8.44 -2.72
C GLN A 52 -4.58 -7.22 -1.86
N PRO A 53 -5.49 -6.25 -1.75
CA PRO A 53 -5.34 -5.15 -0.81
C PRO A 53 -5.71 -5.63 0.59
N ILE A 54 -4.91 -5.22 1.56
CA ILE A 54 -5.13 -5.50 2.97
C ILE A 54 -5.16 -4.16 3.70
N SER A 55 -6.21 -3.97 4.49
CA SER A 55 -6.33 -2.85 5.41
C SER A 55 -5.57 -3.14 6.71
N ASP A 56 -5.07 -2.10 7.36
CA ASP A 56 -4.43 -2.15 8.69
C ASP A 56 -3.08 -2.91 8.81
N PRO A 57 -1.93 -2.23 8.62
CA PRO A 57 -1.77 -1.01 7.81
C PRO A 57 -2.07 -1.28 6.32
N THR A 58 -2.53 -0.24 5.62
CA THR A 58 -2.86 -0.30 4.18
C THR A 58 -1.68 -0.83 3.37
N ARG A 59 -1.84 -2.01 2.78
CA ARG A 59 -0.82 -2.67 1.97
C ARG A 59 -1.45 -3.43 0.80
N VAL A 60 -0.70 -3.59 -0.28
CA VAL A 60 -1.08 -4.43 -1.42
C VAL A 60 -0.14 -5.62 -1.46
N LEU A 61 -0.68 -6.82 -1.37
CA LEU A 61 0.03 -8.07 -1.58
C LEU A 61 -0.12 -8.48 -3.04
N ILE A 62 0.98 -8.91 -3.64
CA ILE A 62 1.03 -9.46 -4.98
C ILE A 62 1.69 -10.82 -4.88
N ASP A 63 0.87 -11.86 -4.95
CA ASP A 63 1.34 -13.23 -4.93
C ASP A 63 1.68 -13.68 -6.35
N LEU A 64 2.83 -14.33 -6.47
CA LEU A 64 3.34 -14.94 -7.70
C LEU A 64 3.43 -16.46 -7.49
N PRO A 65 2.34 -17.21 -7.77
CA PRO A 65 2.33 -18.66 -7.65
C PRO A 65 3.26 -19.30 -8.67
N GLY A 66 3.94 -20.37 -8.26
CA GLY A 66 4.93 -21.06 -9.09
C GLY A 66 6.21 -20.26 -9.31
N ILE A 67 6.44 -19.16 -8.57
CA ILE A 67 7.64 -18.34 -8.68
C ILE A 67 8.48 -18.40 -7.41
N THR A 68 9.77 -18.63 -7.57
CA THR A 68 10.78 -18.57 -6.51
C THR A 68 11.59 -17.28 -6.60
N LEU A 69 11.97 -16.77 -5.43
CA LEU A 69 12.82 -15.59 -5.34
C LEU A 69 14.30 -15.96 -5.55
N GLY A 70 14.71 -17.15 -5.08
CA GLY A 70 16.08 -17.65 -5.22
C GLY A 70 17.15 -16.84 -4.47
N ARG A 71 16.73 -15.93 -3.58
CA ARG A 71 17.58 -15.08 -2.74
C ARG A 71 16.86 -14.70 -1.44
N PRO A 72 17.57 -14.16 -0.43
CA PRO A 72 16.94 -13.62 0.77
C PRO A 72 15.91 -12.55 0.44
N SER A 73 14.94 -12.36 1.35
CA SER A 73 13.95 -11.30 1.22
C SER A 73 14.61 -9.92 1.23
N ILE A 74 14.03 -9.00 0.45
CA ILE A 74 14.53 -7.64 0.27
C ILE A 74 13.42 -6.67 0.66
N ARG A 75 13.79 -5.59 1.36
CA ARG A 75 12.90 -4.47 1.64
C ARG A 75 13.53 -3.18 1.12
N GLN A 76 12.79 -2.46 0.30
CA GLN A 76 13.17 -1.15 -0.23
C GLN A 76 12.20 -0.10 0.32
N ALA A 77 12.73 0.91 1.00
CA ALA A 77 11.95 2.04 1.47
C ALA A 77 11.80 3.11 0.38
N TYR A 78 10.68 3.81 0.40
CA TYR A 78 10.39 4.95 -0.47
C TYR A 78 9.91 6.14 0.37
N GLY A 79 9.90 7.33 -0.23
CA GLY A 79 9.30 8.52 0.35
C GLY A 79 7.96 8.84 -0.32
N GLY A 80 7.00 9.34 0.46
CA GLY A 80 5.67 9.72 -0.03
C GLY A 80 4.59 8.70 0.33
N ALA A 81 3.65 8.47 -0.58
CA ALA A 81 2.47 7.66 -0.29
C ALA A 81 2.74 6.15 -0.23
N VAL A 82 3.79 5.67 -0.90
CA VAL A 82 4.33 4.33 -0.69
C VAL A 82 5.48 4.43 0.30
N SER A 83 5.38 3.68 1.40
CA SER A 83 6.37 3.63 2.47
C SER A 83 7.46 2.61 2.16
N SER A 84 7.09 1.39 1.72
CA SER A 84 8.06 0.37 1.34
C SER A 84 7.53 -0.67 0.36
N LEU A 85 8.45 -1.31 -0.35
CA LEU A 85 8.23 -2.56 -1.10
C LEU A 85 9.05 -3.66 -0.44
N ARG A 86 8.39 -4.75 -0.04
CA ARG A 86 9.04 -5.99 0.38
C ARG A 86 8.88 -7.03 -0.71
N VAL A 87 9.91 -7.81 -0.92
CA VAL A 87 9.87 -8.97 -1.83
C VAL A 87 10.45 -10.15 -1.07
N GLY A 88 9.66 -11.21 -0.93
CA GLY A 88 10.04 -12.36 -0.13
C GLY A 88 9.39 -13.63 -0.62
N GLN A 89 9.98 -14.76 -0.26
CA GLN A 89 9.36 -16.06 -0.44
C GLN A 89 8.27 -16.21 0.65
N PHE A 90 7.02 -16.42 0.24
CA PHE A 90 5.91 -16.67 1.17
C PHE A 90 5.87 -18.15 1.59
N ASP A 91 6.02 -19.04 0.62
CA ASP A 91 6.15 -20.49 0.80
C ASP A 91 7.08 -21.07 -0.28
N ALA A 92 7.33 -22.38 -0.30
CA ALA A 92 8.25 -23.02 -1.24
C ALA A 92 7.91 -22.81 -2.74
N GLN A 93 6.70 -22.37 -3.08
CA GLN A 93 6.19 -22.21 -4.44
C GLN A 93 5.66 -20.81 -4.74
N THR A 94 5.61 -19.91 -3.76
CA THR A 94 5.00 -18.58 -3.92
C THR A 94 5.93 -17.48 -3.47
N THR A 95 6.25 -16.55 -4.38
CA THR A 95 6.93 -15.29 -4.04
C THR A 95 5.86 -14.22 -3.82
N CYS A 96 5.95 -13.46 -2.73
CA CYS A 96 5.04 -12.37 -2.41
C CYS A 96 5.78 -11.03 -2.47
N LEU A 97 5.19 -10.08 -3.20
CA LEU A 97 5.59 -8.68 -3.21
C LEU A 97 4.58 -7.89 -2.39
N VAL A 98 5.04 -7.14 -1.40
CA VAL A 98 4.20 -6.36 -0.48
C VAL A 98 4.53 -4.89 -0.61
N ILE A 99 3.56 -4.11 -1.07
CA ILE A 99 3.64 -2.65 -1.12
C ILE A 99 2.94 -2.10 0.12
N GLU A 100 3.71 -1.52 1.05
CA GLU A 100 3.19 -0.83 2.23
C GLU A 100 2.97 0.65 1.91
N LEU A 101 1.78 1.17 2.19
CA LEU A 101 1.48 2.59 2.06
C LEU A 101 1.89 3.36 3.34
N ALA A 102 2.10 4.66 3.19
CA ALA A 102 2.36 5.53 4.33
C ALA A 102 1.09 5.70 5.19
N PRO A 103 1.22 5.77 6.52
CA PRO A 103 0.09 5.83 7.45
C PRO A 103 -0.66 7.18 7.44
N THR A 104 -0.22 8.17 6.66
CA THR A 104 -0.66 9.57 6.70
C THR A 104 -1.97 9.84 5.95
N GLY A 105 -3.01 9.01 6.13
CA GLY A 105 -4.35 9.26 5.54
C GLY A 105 -4.48 8.87 4.06
N TYR A 106 -3.60 8.01 3.57
CA TYR A 106 -3.72 7.43 2.23
C TYR A 106 -4.62 6.19 2.27
N THR A 107 -5.76 6.29 1.59
CA THR A 107 -6.65 5.16 1.35
C THR A 107 -6.39 4.62 -0.05
N LEU A 108 -6.29 3.30 -0.16
CA LEU A 108 -6.19 2.61 -1.45
C LEU A 108 -7.49 1.86 -1.69
N ASP A 109 -8.19 2.20 -2.77
CA ASP A 109 -9.37 1.46 -3.20
C ASP A 109 -8.92 0.13 -3.84
N PRO A 110 -9.30 -1.02 -3.26
CA PRO A 110 -9.03 -2.34 -3.81
C PRO A 110 -9.34 -2.51 -5.29
N GLN A 111 -10.46 -1.93 -5.72
CA GLN A 111 -11.00 -2.14 -7.07
C GLN A 111 -10.19 -1.38 -8.12
N GLN A 112 -9.35 -0.44 -7.69
CA GLN A 112 -8.54 0.38 -8.57
C GLN A 112 -7.12 -0.16 -8.77
N VAL A 113 -6.73 -1.21 -8.05
CA VAL A 113 -5.48 -1.92 -8.30
C VAL A 113 -5.61 -2.71 -9.60
N ARG A 114 -4.76 -2.40 -10.58
CA ARG A 114 -4.83 -3.04 -11.91
C ARG A 114 -3.53 -3.76 -12.22
N ILE A 115 -3.62 -5.08 -12.37
CA ILE A 115 -2.54 -5.90 -12.93
C ILE A 115 -2.73 -6.00 -14.44
N ARG A 116 -1.66 -5.80 -15.21
CA ARG A 116 -1.62 -5.98 -16.66
C ARG A 116 -0.39 -6.78 -17.05
N GLY A 117 -0.55 -7.75 -17.95
CA GLY A 117 0.58 -8.41 -18.60
C GLY A 117 1.04 -7.55 -19.78
N LEU A 118 2.32 -7.17 -19.80
CA LEU A 118 2.96 -6.57 -20.98
C LEU A 118 3.45 -7.65 -21.95
N SER A 119 3.87 -8.80 -21.40
CA SER A 119 4.31 -9.98 -22.14
C SER A 119 4.00 -11.23 -21.29
N PRO A 120 4.28 -12.45 -21.79
CA PRO A 120 4.19 -13.67 -20.99
C PRO A 120 5.07 -13.68 -19.73
N THR A 121 6.08 -12.81 -19.67
CA THR A 121 7.10 -12.77 -18.61
C THR A 121 7.20 -11.41 -17.92
N GLN A 122 6.36 -10.45 -18.26
CA GLN A 122 6.43 -9.09 -17.73
C GLN A 122 5.06 -8.55 -17.39
N TRP A 123 4.96 -7.95 -16.21
CA TRP A 123 3.71 -7.40 -15.69
C TRP A 123 3.91 -6.02 -15.12
N THR A 124 2.83 -5.25 -15.14
CA THR A 124 2.70 -3.98 -14.44
C THR A 124 1.54 -4.04 -13.46
N LEU A 125 1.75 -3.53 -12.27
CA LEU A 125 0.72 -3.25 -11.29
C LEU A 125 0.62 -1.73 -11.14
N ASP A 126 -0.51 -1.18 -11.57
CA ASP A 126 -0.86 0.22 -11.35
C ASP A 126 -1.56 0.35 -10.00
N LEU A 127 -0.99 1.16 -9.10
CA LEU A 127 -1.68 1.59 -7.89
C LEU A 127 -2.50 2.84 -8.23
N PRO A 128 -3.70 3.00 -7.65
CA PRO A 128 -4.42 4.26 -7.76
C PRO A 128 -3.60 5.39 -7.15
N THR A 129 -3.72 6.59 -7.72
CA THR A 129 -3.19 7.79 -7.09
C THR A 129 -3.86 7.90 -5.72
N PRO A 130 -3.08 7.89 -4.63
CA PRO A 130 -3.65 7.83 -3.30
C PRO A 130 -4.30 9.18 -3.02
N SER A 131 -5.62 9.17 -2.87
CA SER A 131 -6.38 10.36 -2.51
C SER A 131 -6.11 10.67 -1.04
N ASN A 132 -5.78 11.92 -0.72
CA ASN A 132 -5.79 12.39 0.64
C ASN A 132 -7.25 12.37 1.10
N SER A 133 -7.71 11.28 1.71
CA SER A 133 -9.01 11.30 2.38
C SER A 133 -8.85 12.21 3.59
N PRO A 134 -9.58 13.35 3.69
CA PRO A 134 -9.73 13.98 4.98
C PRO A 134 -10.41 12.96 5.87
N ASP A 135 -9.78 12.58 6.98
CA ASP A 135 -10.44 11.80 8.02
C ASP A 135 -11.78 12.49 8.34
N THR A 136 -12.89 11.87 7.94
CA THR A 136 -14.19 12.16 8.55
C THR A 136 -14.07 11.67 9.98
N ILE A 137 -13.61 12.54 10.87
CA ILE A 137 -13.80 12.40 12.30
C ILE A 137 -15.31 12.11 12.46
N PRO A 138 -15.73 10.99 13.09
CA PRO A 138 -17.14 10.81 13.41
C PRO A 138 -17.51 11.94 14.36
N SER A 139 -18.14 12.98 13.81
CA SER A 139 -18.70 14.07 14.58
C SER A 139 -19.83 13.46 15.39
N ARG A 140 -19.51 13.10 16.65
CA ARG A 140 -20.53 12.75 17.63
C ARG A 140 -21.30 14.03 17.89
N SER A 141 -22.41 14.20 17.18
CA SER A 141 -23.33 15.32 17.32
C SER A 141 -23.86 15.34 18.75
N ILE A 142 -23.24 16.16 19.61
CA ILE A 142 -23.87 16.58 20.85
C ILE A 142 -24.79 17.74 20.45
N SER A 143 -26.07 17.44 20.24
CA SER A 143 -27.09 18.46 20.03
C SER A 143 -27.14 19.38 21.25
N THR A 144 -26.63 20.60 21.09
CA THR A 144 -27.00 21.76 21.91
C THR A 144 -27.70 22.75 20.98
N PRO A 145 -28.88 23.27 21.33
CA PRO A 145 -29.59 24.21 20.47
C PRO A 145 -29.02 25.60 20.73
N VAL A 146 -28.34 26.20 19.75
CA VAL A 146 -28.07 27.63 19.77
C VAL A 146 -28.30 28.20 18.37
N LEU A 147 -29.27 29.11 18.31
CA LEU A 147 -29.59 29.95 17.16
C LEU A 147 -28.41 30.89 16.81
N VAL A 148 -28.34 31.26 15.53
CA VAL A 148 -27.79 32.51 14.95
C VAL A 148 -26.62 32.35 13.96
N ALA A 149 -26.96 32.63 12.69
CA ALA A 149 -26.21 33.24 11.57
C ALA A 149 -25.05 32.50 10.89
N SER A 150 -25.27 32.14 9.62
CA SER A 150 -24.22 31.84 8.62
C SER A 150 -23.31 33.03 8.34
N PRO A 151 -21.99 32.81 8.27
CA PRO A 151 -21.15 33.50 7.32
C PRO A 151 -20.70 32.55 6.20
N LYS A 152 -20.81 33.07 4.97
CA LYS A 152 -20.29 32.50 3.71
C LYS A 152 -18.80 32.14 3.87
N PRO A 153 -18.33 30.98 3.35
CA PRO A 153 -16.93 30.62 3.46
C PRO A 153 -16.11 31.51 2.51
N THR A 154 -15.30 32.38 3.10
CA THR A 154 -14.15 32.98 2.41
C THR A 154 -12.99 32.00 2.55
N ASP A 155 -12.48 31.58 1.41
CA ASP A 155 -11.34 30.67 1.28
C ASP A 155 -10.09 31.38 1.81
N ILE A 156 -9.68 31.04 3.05
CA ILE A 156 -8.44 31.56 3.66
C ILE A 156 -7.69 30.35 4.22
N THR A 157 -6.75 29.85 3.42
CA THR A 157 -5.95 28.64 3.66
C THR A 157 -4.70 28.90 4.52
N ASP A 158 -4.78 29.81 5.51
CA ASP A 158 -3.60 30.31 6.23
C ASP A 158 -3.38 29.72 7.64
N PHE A 159 -4.30 28.89 8.16
CA PHE A 159 -4.10 28.24 9.45
C PHE A 159 -4.64 26.80 9.51
N GLN A 160 -3.96 25.95 10.28
CA GLN A 160 -4.30 24.54 10.48
C GLN A 160 -4.20 24.16 11.96
N VAL A 161 -5.24 23.51 12.48
CA VAL A 161 -5.26 22.98 13.86
C VAL A 161 -5.17 21.47 13.81
N THR A 162 -4.20 20.89 14.52
CA THR A 162 -4.02 19.45 14.64
C THR A 162 -4.09 19.01 16.10
N ARG A 163 -4.21 17.70 16.34
CA ARG A 163 -4.20 17.11 17.68
C ARG A 163 -2.93 17.44 18.48
N ASN A 164 -1.83 17.78 17.79
CA ASN A 164 -0.53 18.03 18.38
C ASN A 164 -0.17 19.52 18.45
N GLY A 165 -1.01 20.42 17.92
CA GLY A 165 -0.72 21.85 17.94
C GLY A 165 -1.43 22.67 16.86
N PHE A 166 -1.25 23.98 16.96
CA PHE A 166 -1.82 25.01 16.09
C PHE A 166 -0.73 25.58 15.19
N PHE A 167 -0.95 25.56 13.88
CA PHE A 167 -0.01 26.02 12.86
C PHE A 167 -0.61 27.16 12.04
N ILE A 168 0.16 28.21 11.81
CA ILE A 168 -0.16 29.29 10.88
C ILE A 168 0.92 29.29 9.81
N ARG A 169 0.53 29.29 8.53
CA ARG A 169 1.45 29.51 7.41
C ARG A 169 1.56 31.02 7.18
N LEU A 170 2.78 31.57 7.30
CA LEU A 170 3.03 33.01 7.19
C LEU A 170 3.71 33.39 5.86
N ASP A 171 4.06 32.40 5.05
CA ASP A 171 4.93 32.55 3.88
C ASP A 171 4.06 32.57 2.63
N ARG A 172 3.49 33.75 2.35
CA ARG A 172 2.83 34.07 1.08
C ARG A 172 3.82 34.82 0.21
N ASP A 173 4.20 34.22 -0.92
CA ASP A 173 4.82 34.87 -2.07
C ASP A 173 5.79 36.03 -1.75
N GLY A 174 6.96 35.71 -1.21
CA GLY A 174 8.15 36.58 -1.30
C GLY A 174 8.07 37.97 -0.66
N ASP A 175 7.07 38.28 0.17
CA ASP A 175 7.03 39.56 0.90
C ASP A 175 7.68 39.44 2.29
N ASN A 176 8.62 40.35 2.56
CA ASN A 176 9.55 40.33 3.70
C ASN A 176 8.89 40.84 4.98
N SER A 177 7.69 40.34 5.31
CA SER A 177 6.91 40.84 6.44
C SER A 177 7.58 40.48 7.78
N LYS A 178 8.33 41.45 8.33
CA LYS A 178 8.99 41.33 9.63
C LYS A 178 7.93 41.18 10.73
N ILE A 179 7.91 40.02 11.38
CA ILE A 179 7.03 39.72 12.52
C ILE A 179 7.26 40.76 13.63
N ARG A 180 6.30 41.67 13.84
CA ARG A 180 6.33 42.65 14.95
C ARG A 180 5.67 42.06 16.18
N ILE A 181 6.48 41.65 17.15
CA ILE A 181 6.02 41.11 18.42
C ILE A 181 5.80 42.25 19.43
N LYS A 182 4.56 42.48 19.86
CA LYS A 182 4.24 43.27 21.07
C LYS A 182 3.95 42.31 22.22
N ARG A 183 4.86 42.21 23.20
CA ARG A 183 4.62 41.47 24.45
C ARG A 183 4.16 42.44 25.53
N SER A 184 3.00 42.17 26.11
CA SER A 184 2.58 42.83 27.35
C SER A 184 3.25 42.14 28.54
N ARG A 185 3.89 42.92 29.40
CA ARG A 185 4.52 42.46 30.65
C ARG A 185 3.50 42.63 31.77
N ASP A 186 2.56 41.71 31.90
CA ASP A 186 1.82 41.64 33.16
C ASP A 186 1.65 40.20 33.63
N ARG A 187 2.12 39.95 34.84
CA ARG A 187 2.23 38.65 35.49
C ARG A 187 1.47 38.76 36.80
N ARG A 188 0.18 38.41 36.78
CA ARG A 188 -0.61 38.22 38.01
C ARG A 188 -1.37 36.91 37.94
N SER A 189 -0.94 35.96 38.77
CA SER A 189 -1.72 34.79 39.19
C SER A 189 -2.72 35.22 40.26
N LEU A 190 -3.92 34.66 40.28
CA LEU A 190 -4.68 34.49 41.52
C LEU A 190 -5.53 33.20 41.43
N LEU A 191 -5.38 32.36 42.48
CA LEU A 191 -6.39 31.47 43.06
C LEU A 191 -7.61 32.33 43.50
N ASP A 192 -8.85 31.87 43.59
CA ASP A 192 -9.44 30.58 44.00
C ASP A 192 -10.45 30.00 43.00
#